data_AF-A0A6N8HUU6-F1
#
_entry.id   AF-A0A6N8HUU6-F1
#
_cell.length_a   1.000
_cell.length_b   1.000
_cell.length_c   1.000
_cell.angle_alpha   90.00
_cell.angle_beta   90.00
_cell.angle_gamma   90.00
#
_symmetry.space_group_name_H-M   'P 1'
#
loop_
_entity.id
_entity.type
_entity.pdbx_description
1 polymer ?
#
loop_
_entity_poly.entity_id
_entity_poly.type
_entity_poly.pdbx_seq_one_letter_code
_entity_poly.pdbx_strand_id
1 'polypeptide(L)'
;MGSVYAENVRGISQPTIGLLNVGTESGKGSTMTKKAFSLLEAAPVNFIGNVEARDILNGAADVVVTDGFTGNVALKTLEGTAMTVFSMLKETFMSSVKTKLAAGLVKNDLKGLKSKMDYSEYGGAGLFGLAAPVIKAHGSSDRRAVYNAIKQACHMVDHQVTETIEQTIKTLNVDEEADE
;
A
#
# COMPACT_ATOMS: atom_id res chain seq x y z
N MET A 1 -9.33 -9.49 0.71
CA MET A 1 -9.20 -8.53 -0.42
C MET A 1 -7.75 -8.20 -0.76
N GLY A 2 -7.02 -7.48 0.10
CA GLY A 2 -5.63 -7.11 -0.18
C GLY A 2 -4.71 -8.31 -0.46
N SER A 3 -4.86 -9.40 0.30
CA SER A 3 -4.18 -10.69 0.06
C SER A 3 -4.39 -11.20 -1.38
N VAL A 4 -5.65 -11.37 -1.80
CA VAL A 4 -6.01 -11.80 -3.17
C VAL A 4 -5.39 -10.92 -4.25
N TYR A 5 -5.41 -9.60 -4.06
CA TYR A 5 -4.78 -8.70 -5.02
C TYR A 5 -3.25 -8.85 -5.06
N ALA A 6 -2.60 -8.96 -3.91
CA ALA A 6 -1.15 -9.16 -3.82
C ALA A 6 -0.72 -10.49 -4.46
N GLU A 7 -1.50 -11.55 -4.28
CA GLU A 7 -1.23 -12.84 -4.87
C GLU A 7 -1.52 -12.84 -6.38
N ASN A 8 -2.75 -12.52 -6.79
CA ASN A 8 -3.20 -12.72 -8.17
C ASN A 8 -2.71 -11.62 -9.14
N VAL A 9 -2.56 -10.38 -8.67
CA VAL A 9 -2.15 -9.26 -9.55
C VAL A 9 -0.67 -8.93 -9.39
N ARG A 10 -0.14 -9.04 -8.16
CA ARG A 10 1.27 -8.72 -7.88
C ARG A 10 2.19 -9.93 -7.91
N GLY A 11 1.64 -11.15 -7.98
CA GLY A 11 2.42 -12.39 -8.06
C GLY A 11 3.15 -12.73 -6.76
N ILE A 12 2.69 -12.22 -5.63
CA ILE A 12 3.29 -12.47 -4.32
C ILE A 12 2.63 -13.72 -3.72
N SER A 13 3.32 -14.85 -3.79
CA SER A 13 2.85 -16.09 -3.17
C SER A 13 2.75 -15.93 -1.65
N GLN A 14 1.60 -16.32 -1.06
CA GLN A 14 1.36 -16.27 0.39
C GLN A 14 1.67 -14.88 1.02
N PRO A 15 1.03 -13.79 0.53
CA PRO A 15 1.39 -12.44 0.90
C PRO A 15 1.14 -12.19 2.40
N THR A 16 2.14 -11.63 3.07
CA THR A 16 2.09 -11.31 4.50
C THR A 16 1.14 -10.15 4.76
N ILE A 17 0.26 -10.33 5.76
CA ILE A 17 -0.76 -9.35 6.15
C ILE A 17 -0.43 -8.81 7.54
N GLY A 18 -0.20 -7.50 7.66
CA GLY A 18 0.04 -6.81 8.92
C GLY A 18 -1.08 -5.85 9.29
N LEU A 19 -1.39 -5.72 10.57
CA LEU A 19 -2.35 -4.73 11.08
C LEU A 19 -1.58 -3.48 11.56
N LEU A 20 -1.82 -2.31 10.96
CA LEU A 20 -1.18 -1.08 11.37
C LEU A 20 -1.57 -0.72 12.82
N ASN A 21 -0.56 -0.57 13.67
CA ASN A 21 -0.77 -0.35 15.09
C ASN A 21 0.35 0.51 15.71
N VAL A 22 0.19 0.86 17.00
CA VAL A 22 1.12 1.69 17.78
C VAL A 22 2.24 0.89 18.46
N GLY A 23 2.26 -0.42 18.25
CA GLY A 23 3.24 -1.36 18.82
C GLY A 23 3.02 -2.75 18.25
N THR A 24 4.01 -3.62 18.39
CA THR A 24 4.01 -4.96 17.78
C THR A 24 3.25 -6.01 18.61
N GLU A 25 2.98 -5.73 19.89
CA GLU A 25 2.31 -6.68 20.77
C GLU A 25 0.80 -6.76 20.47
N SER A 26 0.20 -7.96 20.56
CA SER A 26 -1.22 -8.21 20.23
C SER A 26 -2.21 -7.37 21.05
N GLY A 27 -1.85 -7.04 22.29
CA GLY A 27 -2.66 -6.22 23.19
C GLY A 27 -2.63 -4.71 22.93
N LYS A 28 -1.92 -4.22 21.90
CA LYS A 28 -1.79 -2.79 21.59
C LYS A 28 -2.89 -2.27 20.67
N GLY A 29 -3.10 -0.96 20.73
CA GLY A 29 -4.02 -0.23 19.87
C GLY A 29 -5.36 0.07 20.49
N SER A 30 -6.27 0.57 19.65
CA SER A 30 -7.63 0.94 20.05
C SER A 30 -8.52 -0.30 20.23
N THR A 31 -9.70 -0.11 20.80
CA THR A 31 -10.71 -1.20 20.88
C THR A 31 -11.02 -1.78 19.51
N MET A 32 -11.05 -0.95 18.47
CA MET A 32 -11.27 -1.39 17.09
C MET A 32 -10.13 -2.26 16.58
N THR A 33 -8.87 -1.84 16.74
CA THR A 33 -7.72 -2.61 16.23
C THR A 33 -7.53 -3.91 17.01
N LYS A 34 -7.83 -3.94 18.32
CA LYS A 34 -7.79 -5.18 19.13
C LYS A 34 -8.82 -6.21 18.64
N LYS A 35 -10.04 -5.78 18.33
CA LYS A 35 -11.06 -6.67 17.75
C LYS A 35 -10.65 -7.15 16.36
N ALA A 36 -10.14 -6.25 15.52
CA ALA A 36 -9.65 -6.61 14.19
C ALA A 36 -8.48 -7.60 14.25
N PHE A 37 -7.59 -7.48 15.24
CA PHE A 37 -6.50 -8.43 15.46
C PHE A 37 -7.03 -9.86 15.63
N SER A 38 -7.98 -10.06 16.56
CA SER A 38 -8.55 -11.39 16.80
C SER A 38 -9.26 -11.97 15.57
N LEU A 39 -9.97 -11.13 14.81
CA LEU A 39 -10.62 -11.57 13.57
C LEU A 39 -9.60 -11.92 12.47
N LEU A 40 -8.51 -11.16 12.35
CA LEU A 40 -7.46 -11.43 11.37
C LEU A 40 -6.62 -12.67 11.72
N GLU A 41 -6.47 -12.98 13.00
CA GLU A 41 -5.81 -14.20 13.48
C GLU A 41 -6.59 -15.47 13.13
N ALA A 42 -7.93 -15.39 13.09
CA ALA A 42 -8.80 -16.48 12.68
C ALA A 42 -9.04 -16.55 11.15
N ALA A 43 -8.71 -15.49 10.41
CA ALA A 43 -8.97 -15.42 8.98
C ALA A 43 -7.99 -16.30 8.17
N PRO A 44 -8.41 -16.82 6.99
CA PRO A 44 -7.58 -17.67 6.12
C PRO A 44 -6.60 -16.81 5.30
N VAL A 45 -5.75 -16.06 6.00
CA VAL A 45 -4.71 -15.20 5.42
C VAL A 45 -3.41 -15.38 6.19
N ASN A 46 -2.27 -15.07 5.56
CA ASN A 46 -0.97 -15.10 6.21
C ASN A 46 -0.79 -13.87 7.13
N PHE A 47 -1.53 -13.85 8.25
CA PHE A 47 -1.50 -12.75 9.22
C PHE A 47 -0.26 -12.84 10.11
N ILE A 48 0.57 -11.80 10.09
CA ILE A 48 1.83 -11.74 10.84
C ILE A 48 1.75 -10.87 12.10
N GLY A 49 0.55 -10.38 12.45
CA GLY A 49 0.31 -9.57 13.63
C GLY A 49 0.38 -8.06 13.37
N ASN A 50 0.74 -7.31 14.42
CA ASN A 50 0.77 -5.85 14.38
C ASN A 50 2.06 -5.32 13.73
N VAL A 51 1.92 -4.27 12.92
CA VAL A 51 3.01 -3.56 12.25
C VAL A 51 3.01 -2.10 12.67
N GLU A 52 4.19 -1.55 12.98
CA GLU A 52 4.34 -0.13 13.30
C GLU A 52 4.51 0.73 12.05
N ALA A 53 4.01 1.98 12.11
CA ALA A 53 4.06 2.90 10.97
C ALA A 53 5.49 3.17 10.46
N ARG A 54 6.49 3.13 11.34
CA ARG A 54 7.90 3.37 11.00
C ARG A 54 8.50 2.30 10.09
N ASP A 55 7.93 1.09 10.09
CA ASP A 55 8.47 -0.06 9.36
C ASP A 55 7.78 -0.31 8.02
N ILE A 56 6.71 0.46 7.70
CA ILE A 56 5.96 0.33 6.44
C ILE A 56 6.89 0.40 5.22
N LEU A 57 7.79 1.39 5.19
CA LEU A 57 8.71 1.59 4.06
C LEU A 57 9.86 0.57 4.02
N ASN A 58 10.05 -0.21 5.09
CA ASN A 58 11.07 -1.25 5.20
C ASN A 58 10.54 -2.64 4.83
N GLY A 59 9.30 -2.74 4.32
CA GLY A 59 8.70 -4.00 3.91
C GLY A 59 8.22 -4.85 5.08
N ALA A 60 7.66 -4.23 6.12
CA ALA A 60 7.15 -4.95 7.29
C ALA A 60 6.04 -5.97 6.96
N ALA A 61 5.28 -5.75 5.88
CA ALA A 61 4.30 -6.69 5.33
C ALA A 61 4.06 -6.40 3.84
N ASP A 62 3.57 -7.38 3.08
CA ASP A 62 3.13 -7.18 1.71
C ASP A 62 1.82 -6.37 1.64
N VAL A 63 0.94 -6.58 2.63
CA VAL A 63 -0.32 -5.85 2.80
C VAL A 63 -0.43 -5.33 4.22
N VAL A 64 -0.54 -4.02 4.38
CA VAL A 64 -0.82 -3.39 5.68
C VAL A 64 -2.29 -2.95 5.73
N VAL A 65 -3.02 -3.45 6.72
CA VAL A 65 -4.44 -3.19 6.94
C VAL A 65 -4.60 -2.10 8.00
N THR A 66 -5.53 -1.17 7.76
CA THR A 66 -5.87 -0.09 8.69
C THR A 66 -7.25 0.47 8.36
N ASP A 67 -7.83 1.27 9.25
CA ASP A 67 -9.04 2.03 8.95
C ASP A 67 -8.76 3.19 7.99
N GLY A 68 -9.81 3.67 7.32
CA GLY A 68 -9.67 4.71 6.29
C GLY A 68 -9.15 6.05 6.81
N PHE A 69 -9.37 6.39 8.08
CA PHE A 69 -8.87 7.63 8.66
C PHE A 69 -7.36 7.51 8.92
N THR A 70 -6.95 6.48 9.65
CA THR A 70 -5.54 6.22 9.99
C THR A 70 -4.71 5.99 8.74
N GLY A 71 -5.21 5.24 7.76
CA GLY A 71 -4.54 5.01 6.48
C GLY A 71 -4.33 6.28 5.68
N ASN A 72 -5.31 7.19 5.65
CA ASN A 72 -5.18 8.47 4.95
C ASN A 72 -4.17 9.41 5.64
N VAL A 73 -4.17 9.43 6.98
CA VAL A 73 -3.15 10.17 7.75
C VAL A 73 -1.75 9.60 7.48
N ALA A 74 -1.59 8.28 7.51
CA ALA A 74 -0.32 7.62 7.24
C ALA A 74 0.18 7.91 5.81
N LEU A 75 -0.68 7.72 4.80
CA LEU A 75 -0.35 7.98 3.40
C LEU A 75 0.13 9.43 3.18
N LYS A 76 -0.66 10.41 3.63
CA LYS A 76 -0.32 11.83 3.48
C LYS A 76 0.92 12.24 4.28
N THR A 77 1.15 11.60 5.43
CA THR A 77 2.37 11.82 6.21
C THR A 77 3.59 11.33 5.42
N LEU A 78 3.55 10.12 4.86
CA LEU A 78 4.63 9.57 4.05
C LEU A 78 4.92 10.44 2.81
N GLU A 79 3.87 10.87 2.10
CA GLU A 79 3.98 11.76 0.94
C GLU A 79 4.60 13.12 1.33
N GLY A 80 4.07 13.76 2.38
CA GLY A 80 4.56 15.05 2.87
C GLY A 80 6.01 14.99 3.35
N THR A 81 6.37 13.95 4.08
CA THR A 81 7.75 13.71 4.53
C THR A 81 8.68 13.52 3.33
N ALA A 82 8.30 12.69 2.35
CA ALA A 82 9.11 12.47 1.15
C ALA A 82 9.35 13.79 0.38
N MET A 83 8.29 14.56 0.13
CA MET A 83 8.38 15.87 -0.54
C MET A 83 9.26 16.86 0.22
N THR A 84 9.17 16.88 1.54
CA THR A 84 9.98 17.74 2.41
C THR A 84 11.46 17.38 2.33
N VAL A 85 11.79 16.09 2.45
CA VAL A 85 13.17 15.60 2.33
C VAL A 85 13.78 15.96 0.98
N PHE A 86 13.06 15.73 -0.12
CA PHE A 86 13.57 16.10 -1.45
C PHE A 86 13.75 17.61 -1.64
N SER A 87 12.90 18.42 -1.00
CA SER A 87 13.01 19.88 -1.02
C SER A 87 14.27 20.35 -0.27
N MET A 88 14.51 19.79 0.92
CA MET A 88 15.72 20.05 1.71
C MET A 88 17.00 19.61 0.99
N LEU A 89 16.97 18.45 0.33
CA LEU A 89 18.08 17.98 -0.51
C LEU A 89 18.36 18.96 -1.65
N LYS A 90 17.31 19.39 -2.36
CA LYS A 90 17.45 20.35 -3.47
C LYS A 90 18.03 21.68 -2.99
N GLU A 91 17.55 22.22 -1.88
CA GLU A 91 18.08 23.45 -1.28
C GLU A 91 19.57 23.29 -0.94
N THR A 92 19.93 22.20 -0.26
CA THR A 92 21.31 21.88 0.10
C THR A 92 22.21 21.79 -1.14
N PHE A 93 21.77 21.10 -2.18
CA PHE A 93 22.52 20.97 -3.44
C PHE A 93 22.66 22.29 -4.20
N MET A 94 21.70 23.20 -4.07
CA MET A 94 21.72 24.50 -4.77
C MET A 94 22.40 25.63 -3.97
N SER A 95 22.83 25.36 -2.73
CA SER A 95 23.39 26.36 -1.80
C SER A 95 24.72 26.99 -2.24
N SER A 96 25.55 26.28 -3.02
CA SER A 96 26.90 26.75 -3.39
C SER A 96 27.35 26.20 -4.74
N VAL A 97 28.40 26.78 -5.33
CA VAL A 97 28.99 26.26 -6.58
C VAL A 97 29.47 24.82 -6.40
N LYS A 98 30.11 24.52 -5.26
CA LYS A 98 30.59 23.17 -4.92
C LYS A 98 29.44 22.16 -4.88
N THR A 99 28.36 22.49 -4.19
CA THR A 99 27.20 21.58 -4.04
C THR A 99 26.43 21.43 -5.35
N LYS A 100 26.38 22.47 -6.20
CA LYS A 100 25.81 22.38 -7.56
C LYS A 100 26.59 21.45 -8.47
N LEU A 101 27.92 21.49 -8.41
CA LEU A 101 28.77 20.55 -9.15
C LEU A 101 28.53 19.12 -8.68
N ALA A 102 28.49 18.89 -7.37
CA ALA A 102 28.16 17.57 -6.80
C ALA A 102 26.77 17.09 -7.26
N ALA A 103 25.76 17.98 -7.24
CA ALA A 103 24.42 17.68 -7.71
C ALA A 103 24.39 17.24 -9.18
N GLY A 104 25.23 17.83 -10.03
CA GLY A 104 25.38 17.44 -11.43
C GLY A 104 25.87 16.00 -11.57
N LEU A 105 26.81 15.58 -10.72
CA LEU A 105 27.37 14.22 -10.74
C LEU A 105 26.35 13.15 -10.32
N VAL A 106 25.52 13.44 -9.32
CA VAL A 106 24.52 12.48 -8.78
C VAL A 106 23.10 12.73 -9.27
N LYS A 107 22.90 13.62 -10.26
CA LYS A 107 21.57 14.06 -10.70
C LYS A 107 20.66 12.90 -11.11
N ASN A 108 21.23 11.93 -11.84
CA ASN A 108 20.48 10.78 -12.34
C ASN A 108 20.10 9.83 -11.20
N ASP A 109 20.99 9.62 -10.23
CA ASP A 109 20.72 8.79 -9.05
C ASP A 109 19.64 9.43 -8.16
N LEU A 110 19.71 10.74 -7.94
CA LEU A 110 18.68 11.48 -7.21
C LEU A 110 17.32 11.42 -7.92
N LYS A 111 17.31 11.47 -9.26
CA LYS A 111 16.09 11.32 -10.05
C LYS A 111 15.52 9.90 -9.92
N GLY A 112 16.38 8.88 -9.94
CA GLY A 112 16.00 7.48 -9.71
C GLY A 112 15.47 7.22 -8.29
N LEU A 113 16.06 7.87 -7.29
CA LEU A 113 15.54 7.81 -5.92
C LEU A 113 14.17 8.48 -5.82
N LYS A 114 13.99 9.64 -6.46
CA LYS A 114 12.70 10.32 -6.51
C LYS A 114 11.62 9.48 -7.17
N SER A 115 11.93 8.76 -8.26
CA SER A 115 10.95 7.89 -8.91
C SER A 115 10.52 6.70 -8.05
N LYS A 116 11.38 6.20 -7.14
CA LYS A 116 10.97 5.15 -6.18
C LYS A 116 9.91 5.63 -5.19
N MET A 117 9.86 6.94 -4.93
CA MET A 117 8.89 7.58 -4.04
C MET A 117 7.67 8.13 -4.80
N ASP A 118 7.66 8.00 -6.13
CA ASP A 118 6.57 8.44 -6.99
C ASP A 118 5.57 7.30 -7.19
N TYR A 119 4.41 7.40 -6.53
CA TYR A 119 3.34 6.41 -6.59
C TYR A 119 2.69 6.29 -7.98
N SER A 120 2.92 7.25 -8.89
CA SER A 120 2.37 7.21 -10.26
C SER A 120 2.87 6.02 -11.08
N GLU A 121 4.00 5.41 -10.69
CA GLU A 121 4.52 4.19 -11.30
C GLU A 121 3.59 2.98 -11.11
N TYR A 122 2.71 3.01 -10.10
CA TYR A 122 1.77 1.94 -9.81
C TYR A 122 0.36 2.17 -10.40
N GLY A 123 0.17 3.26 -11.16
CA GLY A 123 -1.09 3.57 -11.86
C GLY A 123 -2.08 4.37 -11.03
N GLY A 124 -2.77 3.71 -10.10
CA GLY A 124 -3.77 4.35 -9.23
C GLY A 124 -4.22 3.46 -8.07
N ALA A 125 -5.07 4.01 -7.22
CA ALA A 125 -5.63 3.28 -6.08
C ALA A 125 -6.82 2.43 -6.53
N GLY A 126 -6.75 1.11 -6.31
CA GLY A 126 -7.87 0.20 -6.54
C GLY A 126 -8.96 0.38 -5.49
N LEU A 127 -10.20 0.58 -5.92
CA LEU A 127 -11.38 0.60 -5.06
C LEU A 127 -11.93 -0.84 -4.95
N PHE A 128 -11.38 -1.58 -4.00
CA PHE A 128 -11.80 -2.97 -3.74
C PHE A 128 -13.16 -3.04 -3.06
N GLY A 129 -13.87 -4.16 -3.25
CA GLY A 129 -15.20 -4.40 -2.70
C GLY A 129 -16.36 -3.96 -3.61
N LEU A 130 -16.06 -3.40 -4.79
CA LEU A 130 -17.04 -3.10 -5.83
C LEU A 130 -17.23 -4.29 -6.77
N ALA A 131 -18.36 -4.33 -7.48
CA ALA A 131 -18.72 -5.41 -8.42
C ALA A 131 -17.85 -5.49 -9.68
N ALA A 132 -16.96 -4.52 -9.89
CA ALA A 132 -16.00 -4.50 -10.99
C ALA A 132 -14.72 -3.76 -10.57
N PRO A 133 -13.58 -3.97 -11.26
CA PRO A 133 -12.37 -3.20 -11.04
C PRO A 133 -12.59 -1.70 -11.28
N VAL A 134 -12.45 -0.90 -10.24
CA VAL A 134 -12.47 0.57 -10.33
C VAL A 134 -11.16 1.11 -9.80
N ILE A 135 -10.47 1.92 -10.59
CA ILE A 135 -9.17 2.49 -10.23
C ILE A 135 -9.28 4.00 -10.19
N LYS A 136 -8.95 4.58 -9.04
CA LYS A 136 -8.83 6.03 -8.87
C LYS A 136 -7.40 6.47 -9.20
N ALA A 137 -7.23 7.09 -10.36
CA ALA A 137 -6.01 7.82 -10.69
C ALA A 137 -5.90 9.12 -9.87
N HIS A 138 -4.68 9.60 -9.63
CA HIS A 138 -4.43 10.86 -8.92
C HIS A 138 -4.81 12.07 -9.80
N GLY A 139 -5.14 13.21 -9.18
CA GLY A 139 -5.54 14.41 -9.93
C GLY A 139 -4.41 14.99 -10.81
N SER A 140 -3.16 14.71 -10.46
CA SER A 140 -1.97 15.12 -11.20
C SER A 140 -1.39 14.01 -12.10
N SER A 141 -2.18 12.97 -12.42
CA SER A 141 -1.72 11.83 -13.22
C SER A 141 -1.30 12.26 -14.64
N ASP A 142 -0.12 11.82 -15.06
CA ASP A 142 0.39 12.01 -16.41
C ASP A 142 0.01 10.83 -17.33
N ARG A 143 0.46 10.87 -18.60
CA ARG A 143 0.22 9.79 -19.58
C ARG A 143 0.65 8.42 -19.05
N ARG A 144 1.76 8.35 -18.33
CA ARG A 144 2.32 7.10 -17.81
C ARG A 144 1.48 6.56 -16.67
N ALA A 145 1.04 7.42 -15.76
CA ALA A 145 0.12 7.06 -14.68
C ALA A 145 -1.20 6.49 -15.23
N VAL A 146 -1.78 7.14 -16.26
CA VAL A 146 -3.01 6.65 -16.91
C VAL A 146 -2.77 5.30 -17.59
N TYR A 147 -1.67 5.14 -18.33
CA TYR A 147 -1.31 3.85 -18.95
C TYR A 147 -1.20 2.73 -17.90
N ASN A 148 -0.50 2.99 -16.78
CA ASN A 148 -0.34 2.03 -15.71
C ASN A 148 -1.67 1.68 -15.03
N ALA A 149 -2.58 2.65 -14.84
CA ALA A 149 -3.91 2.39 -14.32
C ALA A 149 -4.75 1.50 -15.25
N ILE A 150 -4.71 1.73 -16.57
CA ILE A 150 -5.38 0.85 -17.55
C ILE A 150 -4.79 -0.56 -17.48
N LYS A 151 -3.46 -0.67 -17.50
CA LYS A 151 -2.76 -1.95 -17.38
C LYS A 151 -3.17 -2.70 -16.11
N GLN A 152 -3.23 -2.01 -14.97
CA GLN A 152 -3.68 -2.58 -13.70
C GLN A 152 -5.13 -3.07 -13.78
N ALA A 153 -6.06 -2.32 -14.39
CA ALA A 153 -7.44 -2.77 -14.59
C ALA A 153 -7.52 -4.03 -15.46
N CYS A 154 -6.77 -4.08 -16.57
CA CYS A 154 -6.68 -5.27 -17.41
C CYS A 154 -6.21 -6.49 -16.61
N HIS A 155 -5.12 -6.35 -15.84
CA HIS A 155 -4.65 -7.44 -14.99
C HIS A 155 -5.70 -7.91 -13.97
N MET A 156 -6.45 -6.99 -13.35
CA MET A 156 -7.51 -7.35 -12.41
C MET A 156 -8.64 -8.15 -13.06
N VAL A 157 -8.99 -7.83 -14.31
CA VAL A 157 -9.99 -8.57 -15.10
C VAL A 157 -9.42 -9.93 -15.54
N ASP A 158 -8.21 -9.96 -16.09
CA ASP A 158 -7.57 -11.18 -16.59
C ASP A 158 -7.40 -12.23 -15.48
N HIS A 159 -7.15 -11.79 -14.24
CA HIS A 159 -6.96 -12.64 -13.07
C HIS A 159 -8.23 -12.80 -12.21
N GLN A 160 -9.40 -12.37 -12.72
CA GLN A 160 -10.70 -12.56 -12.05
C GLN A 160 -10.69 -12.14 -10.57
N VAL A 161 -10.10 -10.97 -10.29
CA VAL A 161 -9.84 -10.54 -8.90
C VAL A 161 -11.14 -10.29 -8.15
N THR A 162 -12.14 -9.70 -8.81
CA THR A 162 -13.43 -9.39 -8.20
C THR A 162 -14.16 -10.68 -7.83
N GLU A 163 -14.21 -11.65 -8.75
CA GLU A 163 -14.81 -12.96 -8.53
C GLU A 163 -14.09 -13.72 -7.41
N THR A 164 -12.75 -13.73 -7.44
CA THR A 164 -11.95 -14.38 -6.40
C THR A 164 -12.25 -13.78 -5.03
N ILE A 165 -12.28 -12.44 -4.92
CA ILE A 165 -12.63 -11.73 -3.68
C ILE A 165 -14.03 -12.13 -3.21
N GLU A 166 -15.02 -12.15 -4.11
CA GLU A 166 -16.40 -12.50 -3.78
C GLU A 166 -16.48 -13.94 -3.23
N GLN A 167 -15.84 -14.90 -3.90
CA GLN A 167 -15.82 -16.29 -3.44
C GLN A 167 -15.13 -16.45 -2.10
N THR A 168 -13.96 -15.82 -1.90
CA THR A 168 -13.23 -15.89 -0.61
C THR A 168 -14.08 -15.36 0.55
N ILE A 169 -14.79 -14.24 0.36
CA ILE A 169 -15.65 -13.68 1.41
C ILE A 169 -16.87 -14.57 1.66
N LYS A 170 -17.48 -15.16 0.62
CA LYS A 170 -18.59 -16.09 0.79
C LYS A 170 -18.20 -17.29 1.65
N THR A 171 -17.03 -17.88 1.41
CA THR A 171 -16.54 -19.02 2.22
C THR A 171 -16.41 -18.65 3.69
N LEU A 172 -15.91 -17.45 4.00
CA LEU A 172 -15.77 -16.97 5.38
C LEU A 172 -17.11 -16.84 6.13
N ASN A 173 -18.15 -16.39 5.43
CA ASN A 173 -19.47 -16.21 6.05
C ASN A 173 -20.22 -17.53 6.25
N VAL A 174 -19.94 -18.56 5.44
CA VAL A 174 -20.56 -19.89 5.60
C VAL A 174 -20.07 -20.57 6.88
N ASP A 175 -18.81 -20.33 7.28
CA ASP A 175 -18.25 -20.88 8.52
C ASP A 175 -18.85 -20.21 9.77
N GLU A 176 -19.29 -18.94 9.70
CA GLU A 176 -19.99 -18.26 10.80
C GLU A 176 -21.44 -18.78 10.99
N GLU A 177 -22.15 -19.12 9.92
CA GLU A 177 -23.54 -19.64 9.99
C GLU A 177 -23.62 -21.13 10.36
N ALA A 178 -22.53 -21.90 10.24
CA ALA A 178 -22.49 -23.32 10.58
C ALA A 178 -22.23 -23.60 12.07
N ASP A 179 -21.77 -22.60 12.82
CA ASP A 179 -21.46 -22.66 14.26
C ASP A 179 -22.54 -22.00 15.15
N GLU A 180 -23.66 -21.52 14.56
CA GLU A 180 -24.90 -21.11 15.27
C GLU A 180 -25.98 -22.21 15.28
#